data_AF-A0A3S4IBG2-F1
#
_entry.id   AF-A0A3S4IBG2-F1
#
_cell.length_a   1.000
_cell.length_b   1.000
_cell.length_c   1.000
_cell.angle_alpha   90.00
_cell.angle_beta   90.00
_cell.angle_gamma   90.00
#
_symmetry.space_group_name_H-M   'P 1'
#
loop_
_entity.id
_entity.type
_entity.pdbx_description
1 polymer ?
#
loop_
_entity_poly.entity_id
_entity_poly.type
_entity_poly.pdbx_seq_one_letter_code
_entity_poly.pdbx_strand_id
1 'polypeptide(L)'
;MSCVSGKQEAQCQSQIHVMMFFDGTGNNIQADYYQAASGKQRPSNVARLFMTARDKPNEGYFRFYMPGVGTPFPEIDDTGGALGGGAGAGGEARILWR
;
A
#
# COMPACT_ATOMS: atom_id res chain seq x y z
N MET A 1 35.75 3.37 19.62
CA MET A 1 36.12 3.76 18.24
C MET A 1 37.23 2.83 17.80
N SER A 2 36.95 1.89 16.89
CA SER A 2 37.98 0.98 16.36
C SER A 2 38.20 1.34 14.90
N CYS A 3 39.42 1.76 14.55
CA CYS A 3 39.81 2.04 13.17
C CYS A 3 40.23 0.73 12.51
N VAL A 4 39.53 0.33 11.45
CA VAL A 4 39.94 -0.78 10.59
C VAL A 4 40.99 -0.24 9.62
N SER A 5 42.23 -0.70 9.73
CA SER A 5 43.33 -0.33 8.84
C SER A 5 43.25 -1.17 7.57
N GLY A 6 42.67 -0.59 6.50
CA GLY A 6 42.62 -1.16 5.16
C GLY A 6 42.03 -0.16 4.17
N LYS A 7 42.52 -0.13 2.93
CA LYS A 7 41.88 0.58 1.80
C LYS A 7 40.55 -0.12 1.47
N GLN A 8 39.55 0.04 2.32
CA GLN A 8 38.17 -0.30 1.99
C GLN A 8 37.53 1.01 1.54
N GLU A 9 37.27 1.13 0.24
CA GLU A 9 36.46 2.21 -0.29
C GLU A 9 35.15 2.25 0.51
N ALA A 10 34.77 3.43 1.01
CA ALA A 10 33.52 3.59 1.72
C ALA A 10 32.38 3.19 0.77
N GLN A 11 31.79 2.02 1.00
CA GLN A 11 30.63 1.60 0.23
C GLN A 11 29.43 2.43 0.69
N CYS A 12 28.90 3.27 -0.19
CA CYS A 12 27.65 3.98 0.06
C CYS A 12 26.55 2.96 0.36
N GLN A 13 26.06 2.95 1.59
CA GLN A 13 24.90 2.17 1.99
C GLN A 13 23.64 3.00 1.71
N SER A 14 22.71 2.45 0.93
CA SER A 14 21.38 3.02 0.75
C SER A 14 20.37 2.19 1.53
N GLN A 15 19.33 2.85 2.03
CA GLN A 15 18.23 2.21 2.73
C GLN A 15 17.00 2.17 1.83
N ILE A 16 16.34 1.03 1.78
CA ILE A 16 15.05 0.87 1.12
C ILE A 16 13.95 0.99 2.18
N HIS A 17 12.94 1.79 1.87
CA HIS A 17 11.74 2.00 2.67
C HIS A 17 10.53 1.53 1.87
N VAL A 18 9.91 0.44 2.33
CA VAL A 18 8.68 -0.10 1.73
C VAL A 18 7.52 0.16 2.66
N MET A 19 6.50 0.83 2.15
CA MET A 19 5.27 1.12 2.88
C MET A 19 4.11 0.36 2.24
N MET A 20 3.46 -0.52 2.99
CA MET A 20 2.33 -1.32 2.53
C MET A 20 1.07 -0.89 3.29
N PHE A 21 0.02 -0.52 2.55
CA PHE A 21 -1.21 0.03 3.09
C PHE A 21 -2.38 -0.89 2.78
N PHE A 22 -2.80 -1.67 3.76
CA PHE A 22 -3.98 -2.53 3.68
C PHE A 22 -5.21 -1.79 4.20
N ASP A 23 -6.16 -1.48 3.31
CA ASP A 23 -7.36 -0.75 3.70
C ASP A 23 -8.41 -1.64 4.37
N GLY A 24 -9.32 -1.02 5.11
CA GLY A 24 -10.38 -1.72 5.82
C GLY A 24 -11.46 -2.28 4.89
N THR A 25 -12.19 -3.28 5.36
CA THR A 25 -13.35 -3.89 4.69
C THR A 25 -14.27 -2.84 4.05
N GLY A 26 -14.59 -3.03 2.76
CA GLY A 26 -15.49 -2.16 2.02
C GLY A 26 -14.89 -0.81 1.58
N ASN A 27 -13.64 -0.51 1.93
CA ASN A 27 -12.97 0.73 1.50
C ASN A 27 -12.14 0.50 0.24
N ASN A 28 -12.19 1.47 -0.67
CA ASN A 28 -11.38 1.47 -1.88
C ASN A 28 -11.10 2.91 -2.32
N ILE A 29 -9.83 3.33 -2.33
CA ILE A 29 -9.44 4.71 -2.64
C ILE A 29 -9.93 5.18 -4.03
N GLN A 30 -10.02 4.26 -5.00
CA GLN A 30 -10.49 4.58 -6.33
C GLN A 30 -11.98 4.96 -6.30
N ALA A 31 -12.80 4.13 -5.66
CA ALA A 31 -14.25 4.35 -5.56
C ALA A 31 -14.60 5.49 -4.59
N ASP A 32 -13.94 5.54 -3.43
CA ASP A 32 -14.29 6.43 -2.32
C ASP A 32 -13.68 7.83 -2.43
N TYR A 33 -12.65 8.02 -3.27
CA TYR A 33 -11.97 9.32 -3.42
C TYR A 33 -11.81 9.77 -4.86
N TYR A 34 -11.18 8.98 -5.74
CA TYR A 34 -10.85 9.43 -7.10
C TYR A 34 -12.07 9.48 -8.05
N GLN A 35 -13.01 8.55 -7.92
CA GLN A 35 -14.24 8.48 -8.72
C GLN A 35 -15.46 9.04 -7.99
N ALA A 36 -15.34 9.32 -6.70
CA ALA A 36 -16.42 9.92 -5.93
C ALA A 36 -16.73 11.33 -6.43
N ALA A 37 -18.03 11.67 -6.50
CA ALA A 37 -18.46 13.02 -6.82
C ALA A 37 -17.89 14.04 -5.81
N SER A 38 -17.65 15.27 -6.27
CA SER A 38 -17.18 16.36 -5.41
C SER A 38 -18.08 16.52 -4.19
N GLY A 39 -17.48 16.57 -2.98
CA GLY A 39 -18.20 16.62 -1.71
C GLY A 39 -18.71 15.29 -1.17
N LYS A 40 -18.55 14.17 -1.89
CA LYS A 40 -18.87 12.81 -1.42
C LYS A 40 -17.64 11.93 -1.19
N GLN A 41 -16.46 12.54 -1.25
CA GLN A 41 -15.19 11.86 -1.01
C GLN A 41 -15.08 11.41 0.45
N ARG A 42 -14.83 10.13 0.65
CA ARG A 42 -14.77 9.49 1.98
C ARG A 42 -13.55 8.57 2.11
N PRO A 43 -12.32 9.07 1.88
CA PRO A 43 -11.13 8.24 1.99
C PRO A 43 -10.95 7.76 3.44
N SER A 44 -10.60 6.49 3.61
CA SER A 44 -10.23 5.94 4.92
C SER A 44 -8.95 6.60 5.47
N ASN A 45 -8.64 6.36 6.75
CA ASN A 45 -7.35 6.80 7.31
C ASN A 45 -6.17 6.18 6.57
N VAL A 46 -6.28 4.92 6.16
CA VAL A 46 -5.23 4.20 5.42
C VAL A 46 -5.03 4.82 4.05
N ALA A 47 -6.12 5.10 3.32
CA ALA A 47 -6.08 5.80 2.04
C ALA A 47 -5.43 7.19 2.19
N ARG A 48 -5.77 7.94 3.25
CA ARG A 48 -5.13 9.23 3.55
C ARG A 48 -3.63 9.11 3.78
N LEU A 49 -3.19 8.13 4.57
CA LEU A 49 -1.75 7.89 4.79
C LEU A 49 -1.04 7.52 3.49
N PHE A 50 -1.63 6.66 2.67
CA PHE A 50 -1.08 6.27 1.37
C PHE A 50 -0.93 7.47 0.41
N MET A 51 -1.88 8.40 0.40
CA MET A 51 -1.79 9.62 -0.41
C MET A 51 -0.66 10.54 0.04
N THR A 52 -0.32 10.55 1.34
CA THR A 52 0.78 11.35 1.89
C THR A 52 2.12 10.63 1.92
N ALA A 53 2.15 9.33 1.63
CA ALA A 53 3.35 8.52 1.69
C ALA A 53 4.37 8.92 0.60
N ARG A 54 5.66 8.82 0.92
CA ARG A 54 6.73 9.10 -0.05
C ARG A 54 6.75 8.05 -1.15
N ASP A 55 6.72 8.52 -2.39
CA ASP A 55 6.82 7.68 -3.58
C ASP A 55 8.00 8.15 -4.42
N LYS A 56 9.19 7.72 -4.02
CA LYS A 56 10.44 8.15 -4.63
C LYS A 56 11.35 6.94 -4.82
N PRO A 57 11.07 6.09 -5.84
CA PRO A 57 11.84 4.87 -6.08
C PRO A 57 13.35 5.11 -6.21
N ASN A 58 13.74 6.22 -6.84
CA ASN A 58 15.15 6.60 -7.02
C ASN A 58 15.85 6.98 -5.69
N GLU A 59 15.09 7.32 -4.65
CA GLU A 59 15.59 7.59 -3.29
C GLU A 59 15.35 6.38 -2.35
N GLY A 60 14.88 5.24 -2.87
CA GLY A 60 14.61 4.03 -2.10
C GLY A 60 13.25 3.98 -1.41
N TYR A 61 12.30 4.89 -1.71
CA TYR A 61 10.97 4.91 -1.09
C TYR A 61 9.91 4.34 -2.03
N PHE A 62 9.21 3.31 -1.56
CA PHE A 62 8.15 2.62 -2.28
C PHE A 62 6.88 2.60 -1.43
N ARG A 63 5.73 2.79 -2.06
CA ARG A 63 4.42 2.66 -1.41
C ARG A 63 3.50 1.77 -2.23
N PHE A 64 2.73 0.94 -1.54
CA PHE A 64 1.75 0.05 -2.15
C PHE A 64 0.43 0.16 -1.40
N TYR A 65 -0.66 0.27 -2.13
CA TYR A 65 -2.01 0.30 -1.59
C TYR A 65 -2.74 -0.98 -2.00
N MET A 66 -3.39 -1.61 -1.03
CA MET A 66 -4.24 -2.77 -1.22
C MET A 66 -5.65 -2.38 -0.79
N PRO A 67 -6.64 -2.40 -1.70
CA PRO A 67 -8.02 -2.07 -1.36
C PRO A 67 -8.58 -3.08 -0.36
N GLY A 68 -9.59 -2.67 0.40
CA GLY A 68 -10.22 -3.51 1.40
C GLY A 68 -10.93 -4.72 0.80
N VAL A 69 -11.04 -5.79 1.59
CA VAL A 69 -11.86 -6.96 1.24
C VAL A 69 -13.31 -6.55 0.98
N GLY A 70 -13.96 -7.26 0.08
CA GLY A 70 -15.32 -6.94 -0.37
C GLY A 70 -15.41 -5.79 -1.39
N THR A 71 -14.28 -5.18 -1.77
CA THR A 71 -14.20 -4.22 -2.90
C THR A 71 -13.38 -4.80 -4.05
N PRO A 72 -13.58 -4.32 -5.29
CA PRO A 72 -12.83 -4.81 -6.44
C PRO A 72 -11.32 -4.61 -6.30
N PHE A 73 -10.55 -5.63 -6.68
CA PHE A 73 -9.11 -5.60 -6.80
C PHE A 73 -8.65 -6.38 -8.06
N PRO A 74 -8.62 -5.71 -9.24
CA PRO A 74 -8.36 -6.36 -10.53
C PRO A 74 -7.03 -7.11 -10.61
N GLU A 75 -6.00 -6.65 -9.92
CA GLU A 75 -4.66 -7.24 -10.00
C GLU A 75 -4.54 -8.62 -9.35
N ILE A 76 -5.57 -9.05 -8.62
CA ILE A 76 -5.72 -10.41 -8.06
C ILE A 76 -7.02 -11.08 -8.52
N ASP A 77 -7.66 -10.56 -9.57
CA ASP A 77 -8.95 -11.03 -10.10
C ASP A 77 -10.10 -11.07 -9.06
N ASP A 78 -10.06 -10.21 -8.04
CA ASP A 78 -11.15 -10.09 -7.06
C ASP A 78 -12.17 -9.04 -7.51
N THR A 79 -13.42 -9.46 -7.75
CA THR A 79 -14.51 -8.55 -8.13
C THR A 79 -15.16 -7.86 -6.92
N GLY A 80 -14.77 -8.20 -5.69
CA GLY A 80 -15.40 -7.78 -4.45
C GLY A 80 -16.69 -8.56 -4.16
N GLY A 81 -17.45 -8.11 -3.16
CA GLY A 81 -18.75 -8.70 -2.80
C GLY A 81 -18.95 -8.96 -1.31
N ALA A 82 -20.17 -9.38 -0.97
CA ALA A 82 -20.63 -9.51 0.42
C ALA A 82 -19.84 -10.54 1.24
N LEU A 83 -19.35 -11.63 0.62
CA LEU A 83 -18.51 -12.62 1.29
C LEU A 83 -17.12 -12.06 1.64
N GLY A 84 -16.55 -11.22 0.77
CA GLY A 84 -15.32 -10.48 1.11
C GLY A 84 -15.54 -9.53 2.27
N GLY A 85 -16.69 -8.84 2.29
CA GLY A 85 -17.07 -7.93 3.36
C GLY A 85 -17.28 -8.60 4.73
N GLY A 86 -18.05 -9.69 4.76
CA GLY A 86 -18.50 -10.33 6.00
C GLY A 86 -17.62 -11.49 6.50
N ALA A 87 -16.94 -12.19 5.60
CA ALA A 87 -16.12 -13.37 5.93
C ALA A 87 -14.62 -13.16 5.66
N GLY A 88 -14.21 -11.98 5.17
CA GLY A 88 -12.81 -11.70 4.84
C GLY A 88 -12.30 -12.45 3.61
N ALA A 89 -13.19 -13.01 2.79
CA ALA A 89 -12.81 -13.68 1.53
C ALA A 89 -12.00 -12.73 0.64
N GLY A 90 -10.89 -13.24 0.06
CA GLY A 90 -9.93 -12.43 -0.70
C GLY A 90 -8.86 -11.73 0.15
N GLY A 91 -8.86 -11.91 1.48
CA GLY A 91 -7.82 -11.35 2.36
C GLY A 91 -6.43 -11.95 2.14
N GLU A 92 -6.32 -13.27 2.02
CA GLU A 92 -5.04 -13.96 1.76
C GLU A 92 -4.39 -13.49 0.46
N ALA A 93 -5.16 -13.42 -0.62
CA ALA A 93 -4.66 -12.95 -1.91
C ALA A 93 -4.10 -11.51 -1.86
N ARG A 94 -4.69 -10.62 -1.05
CA ARG A 94 -4.17 -9.26 -0.81
C ARG A 94 -2.82 -9.28 -0.10
N ILE A 95 -2.62 -10.21 0.82
CA ILE A 95 -1.36 -10.36 1.56
C ILE A 95 -0.24 -10.85 0.63
N LEU A 96 -0.56 -11.73 -0.33
CA LEU A 96 0.42 -12.36 -1.22
C LEU A 96 0.77 -11.56 -2.49
N TRP A 97 0.11 -10.42 -2.74
CA TRP A 97 0.16 -9.73 -4.05
C TRP A 97 1.49 -9.03 -4.40
N ARG A 98 2.44 -8.86 -3.48
CA ARG A 98 3.68 -8.07 -3.70
C ARG A 98 4.96 -8.81 -3.38
#